data_AF-A0A8T7JSR9-F1
#
_entry.id   AF-A0A8T7JSR9-F1
#
_cell.length_a   1.000
_cell.length_b   1.000
_cell.length_c   1.000
_cell.angle_alpha   90.00
_cell.angle_beta   90.00
_cell.angle_gamma   90.00
#
_symmetry.space_group_name_H-M   'P 1'
#
loop_
_entity.id
_entity.type
_entity.pdbx_description
1 polymer ?
#
loop_
_entity_poly.entity_id
_entity_poly.type
_entity_poly.pdbx_seq_one_letter_code
_entity_poly.pdbx_strand_id
1 'polypeptide(L)' 'MSNIKTEIAELVAKKVKISDAQALQAVEVVLDFVEKKLPPHIGSKLDAILAGNIDLSDGIGLDDAAGLLGGLMGGNKNG' A
#
# COMPACT_ATOMS: atom_id res chain seq x y z
N MET A 1 13.85 9.93 4.37
CA MET A 1 13.13 8.64 4.41
C MET A 1 11.70 8.93 4.03
N SER A 2 11.34 8.72 2.76
CA SER A 2 9.97 8.86 2.31
C SER A 2 9.23 7.59 2.72
N ASN A 3 8.27 7.74 3.62
CA ASN A 3 7.45 6.63 4.07
C ASN A 3 6.18 6.65 3.22
N ILE A 4 5.75 5.50 2.69
CA ILE A 4 4.61 5.43 1.77
C ILE A 4 3.31 6.01 2.37
N LYS A 5 3.18 6.02 3.71
CA LYS A 5 2.10 6.69 4.44
C LYS A 5 2.03 8.19 4.17
N THR A 6 3.19 8.85 4.08
CA THR A 6 3.31 10.28 3.80
C THR A 6 2.93 10.57 2.35
N GLU A 7 3.36 9.73 1.39
CA GLU A 7 2.99 9.90 -0.03
C GLU A 7 1.49 9.75 -0.27
N ILE A 8 0.85 8.75 0.38
CA ILE A 8 -0.61 8.59 0.32
C ILE A 8 -1.30 9.79 0.97
N ALA A 9 -0.80 10.29 2.11
CA ALA A 9 -1.36 11.45 2.77
C ALA A 9 -1.25 12.71 1.91
N GLU A 10 -0.11 12.95 1.25
CA GLU A 10 0.06 14.08 0.32
C GLU A 10 -0.90 13.99 -0.88
N LEU A 11 -1.10 12.80 -1.43
CA LEU A 11 -2.08 12.58 -2.49
C LEU A 11 -3.50 12.90 -2.02
N VAL A 12 -3.89 12.45 -0.83
CA VAL A 12 -5.19 12.72 -0.23
C VAL A 12 -5.35 14.22 0.06
N ALA A 13 -4.36 14.86 0.67
CA ALA A 13 -4.35 16.30 0.94
C ALA A 13 -4.55 17.10 -0.34
N LYS A 14 -3.83 16.75 -1.41
CA LYS A 14 -3.89 17.43 -2.71
C LYS A 14 -5.22 17.22 -3.45
N LYS A 15 -5.83 16.02 -3.34
CA LYS A 15 -7.09 15.68 -4.01
C LYS A 15 -8.33 16.16 -3.26
N VAL A 16 -8.31 16.09 -1.93
CA VAL A 16 -9.44 16.43 -1.05
C VAL A 16 -9.34 17.87 -0.54
N LYS A 17 -8.20 18.53 -0.74
CA LYS A 17 -7.89 19.90 -0.28
C LYS A 17 -8.03 20.06 1.23
N ILE A 18 -7.44 19.12 1.97
CA ILE A 18 -7.36 19.13 3.44
C ILE A 18 -5.92 19.37 3.88
N SER A 19 -5.72 19.69 5.16
CA SER A 19 -4.37 19.84 5.71
C SER A 19 -3.64 18.49 5.79
N ASP A 20 -2.31 18.52 5.70
CA ASP A 20 -1.47 17.32 5.77
C ASP A 20 -1.68 16.54 7.07
N ALA A 21 -1.90 17.26 8.18
CA ALA A 21 -2.22 16.64 9.47
C ALA A 21 -3.54 15.85 9.44
N GLN A 22 -4.57 16.40 8.79
CA GLN A 22 -5.85 15.69 8.61
C GLN A 22 -5.73 14.53 7.62
N ALA A 23 -4.91 14.68 6.58
CA ALA A 23 -4.66 13.61 5.62
C ALA A 23 -3.92 12.43 6.25
N LEU A 24 -2.90 12.69 7.08
CA LEU A 24 -2.19 11.65 7.83
C LEU A 24 -3.13 10.86 8.73
N GLN A 25 -3.98 11.55 9.50
CA GLN A 25 -4.98 10.89 10.36
C GLN A 25 -5.97 10.05 9.55
N ALA A 26 -6.43 10.55 8.41
CA ALA A 26 -7.34 9.82 7.55
C ALA A 26 -6.69 8.55 6.97
N VAL A 27 -5.45 8.67 6.50
CA VAL A 27 -4.67 7.53 5.97
C VAL A 27 -4.42 6.48 7.05
N GLU A 28 -4.09 6.91 8.27
CA GLU A 28 -3.87 6.00 9.41
C GLU A 28 -5.12 5.18 9.72
N VAL A 29 -6.31 5.80 9.82
CA VAL A 29 -7.57 5.09 10.07
C VAL A 29 -7.90 4.08 8.96
N VAL A 30 -7.61 4.42 7.70
CA VAL A 30 -7.86 3.53 6.56
C VAL A 30 -6.89 2.34 6.57
N LEU A 31 -5.60 2.59 6.82
CA LEU A 31 -4.59 1.53 6.91
C LEU A 31 -4.92 0.56 8.05
N ASP A 32 -5.28 1.08 9.21
CA ASP A 32 -5.73 0.30 10.37
C ASP A 32 -6.93 -0.61 10.04
N PHE A 33 -7.90 -0.07 9.31
CA PHE A 33 -9.07 -0.83 8.90
C PHE A 33 -8.71 -1.93 7.89
N VAL A 34 -7.87 -1.59 6.92
CA VAL A 34 -7.41 -2.51 5.89
C VAL A 34 -6.59 -3.65 6.52
N GLU A 35 -5.65 -3.36 7.41
CA GLU A 35 -4.89 -4.38 8.15
C GLU A 35 -5.82 -5.32 8.94
N LYS A 36 -6.83 -4.79 9.63
CA LYS A 36 -7.81 -5.59 10.40
C LYS A 36 -8.74 -6.44 9.52
N LYS A 37 -8.95 -6.06 8.25
CA LYS A 37 -9.83 -6.76 7.32
C LYS A 37 -9.11 -7.64 6.32
N LEU A 38 -7.81 -7.43 6.15
CA LEU A 38 -7.01 -8.23 5.25
C LEU A 38 -6.79 -9.62 5.82
N PRO A 39 -6.97 -10.66 5.01
CA PRO A 39 -6.55 -12.00 5.40
C PRO A 39 -5.06 -12.04 5.77
N PRO A 40 -4.64 -12.94 6.67
CA PRO A 40 -3.25 -13.04 7.12
C PRO A 40 -2.23 -13.19 5.96
N HIS A 41 -2.64 -13.79 4.85
CA HIS A 41 -1.80 -13.99 3.66
C HIS A 41 -1.52 -12.70 2.87
N ILE A 42 -2.33 -11.64 3.06
CA ILE A 42 -2.11 -10.31 2.46
C ILE A 42 -1.48 -9.36 3.47
N GLY A 43 -1.81 -9.47 4.76
CA GLY A 43 -1.28 -8.59 5.81
C GLY A 43 0.24 -8.49 5.81
N SER A 44 0.94 -9.64 5.75
CA SER A 44 2.41 -9.67 5.71
C SER A 44 3.02 -9.03 4.44
N LYS A 45 2.25 -8.94 3.35
CA LYS A 45 2.68 -8.29 2.10
C LYS A 45 2.42 -6.79 2.14
N LEU A 46 1.29 -6.39 2.71
CA LEU A 46 0.99 -4.99 2.97
C LEU A 46 2.03 -4.39 3.92
N ASP A 47 2.37 -5.09 5.01
CA ASP A 47 3.43 -4.67 5.93
C ASP A 47 4.77 -4.49 5.22
N ALA A 48 5.13 -5.40 4.30
CA ALA A 48 6.37 -5.29 3.52
C ALA A 48 6.40 -4.05 2.59
N ILE A 49 5.26 -3.70 1.98
CA ILE A 49 5.09 -2.49 1.17
C ILE A 49 5.11 -1.24 2.07
N LEU A 50 4.37 -1.26 3.17
CA LEU A 50 4.25 -0.15 4.12
C LEU A 50 5.56 0.15 4.86
N ALA A 51 6.36 -0.87 5.14
CA ALA A 51 7.68 -0.74 5.74
C ALA A 51 8.73 -0.17 4.78
N GLY A 52 8.40 0.04 3.50
CA GLY A 52 9.37 0.45 2.49
C GLY A 52 10.41 -0.64 2.19
N ASN A 53 10.15 -1.89 2.61
CA ASN A 53 10.98 -3.04 2.31
C ASN A 53 10.83 -3.51 0.85
N ILE A 54 9.94 -2.87 0.09
CA ILE A 54 9.85 -2.97 -1.36
C ILE A 54 10.20 -1.59 -1.91
N ASP A 55 11.43 -1.45 -2.39
CA ASP A 55 11.85 -0.26 -3.10
C ASP A 55 11.22 -0.27 -4.49
N LEU A 56 10.05 0.36 -4.61
CA LEU A 56 9.34 0.57 -5.88
C LEU A 56 10.06 1.56 -6.80
N SER A 57 11.13 2.20 -6.29
CA SER A 57 11.93 3.20 -7.01
C SER A 57 13.10 2.55 -7.76
N ASP A 58 13.60 1.40 -7.31
CA ASP A 58 14.87 0.82 -7.80
C ASP A 58 14.69 -0.23 -8.92
N GLY A 59 13.61 -0.11 -9.70
CA GLY A 59 13.47 -0.83 -10.99
C GLY A 59 12.47 -1.99 -11.01
N ILE A 60 11.74 -2.26 -9.93
CA ILE A 60 10.51 -3.05 -10.02
C ILE A 60 9.42 -2.10 -10.49
N GLY A 61 9.31 -1.95 -11.81
CA GLY A 61 8.28 -1.13 -12.42
C GLY A 61 6.90 -1.52 -11.88
N LEU A 62 5.96 -0.58 -11.91
CA LEU A 62 4.57 -0.82 -11.50
C LEU A 62 3.97 -2.07 -12.19
N ASP A 63 4.48 -2.43 -13.38
CA ASP A 63 4.17 -3.66 -14.12
C ASP A 63 4.68 -4.95 -13.46
N ASP A 64 5.86 -4.96 -12.84
CA ASP A 64 6.38 -6.13 -12.12
C ASP A 64 5.70 -6.29 -10.76
N ALA A 65 5.39 -5.16 -10.10
CA ALA A 65 4.55 -5.17 -8.90
C ALA A 65 3.12 -5.66 -9.22
N ALA A 66 2.55 -5.23 -10.34
CA ALA A 66 1.27 -5.72 -10.84
C ALA A 66 1.31 -7.18 -11.27
N GLY A 67 2.42 -7.65 -11.85
CA GLY A 67 2.66 -9.05 -12.18
C GLY A 67 2.76 -9.95 -10.94
N LEU A 68 3.43 -9.49 -9.89
CA LEU A 68 3.53 -10.19 -8.61
C LEU A 68 2.17 -10.25 -7.90
N LEU A 69 1.41 -9.15 -7.91
CA LEU A 69 0.05 -9.11 -7.36
C LEU A 69 -0.93 -9.94 -8.20
N GLY A 70 -0.84 -9.89 -9.53
CA GLY A 70 -1.65 -10.70 -10.44
C GLY A 70 -1.37 -12.19 -10.33
N GLY A 71 -0.10 -12.58 -10.17
CA GLY A 71 0.31 -13.96 -9.90
C GLY A 71 -0.16 -14.46 -8.53
N LEU A 72 -0.25 -13.58 -7.53
CA LEU A 72 -0.79 -13.93 -6.22
C LEU A 72 -2.33 -13.99 -6.19
N MET A 73 -2.99 -13.10 -6.94
CA MET A 73 -4.44 -12.96 -6.98
C MET A 73 -5.09 -13.94 -8.00
N GLY A 74 -4.29 -14.47 -8.94
CA GLY A 74 -4.64 -15.57 -9.84
C GLY A 74 -4.04 -16.92 -9.46
N GLY A 75 -3.12 -16.97 -8.50
CA GLY A 75 -2.29 -18.13 -8.14
C GLY A 75 -2.94 -19.19 -7.23
N ASN A 76 -4.25 -19.37 -7.30
CA ASN A 76 -4.91 -20.58 -6.79
C ASN A 76 -5.94 -21.09 -7.80
N LYS A 77 -5.45 -21.45 -8.99
CA LYS A 77 -6.20 -22.26 -9.95
C LYS A 77 -5.32 -23.40 -10.45
N ASN A 78 -5.07 -24.34 -9.56
CA ASN A 78 -4.66 -25.70 -9.94
C ASN A 78 -5.94 -26.51 -10.19
N GLY A 79 -6.10 -26.95 -11.43
CA GLY A 79 -7.20 -27.77 -11.95
C GLY A 79 -7.21 -27.72 -13.46
#